data_AF-A0A0B8PK84-F1
#
_entry.id   AF-A0A0B8PK84-F1
#
_cell.length_a   1.000
_cell.length_b   1.000
_cell.length_c   1.000
_cell.angle_alpha   90.00
_cell.angle_beta   90.00
_cell.angle_gamma   90.00
#
_symmetry.space_group_name_H-M   'P 1'
#
loop_
_entity.id
_entity.type
_entity.pdbx_description
1 polymer ?
#
loop_
_entity_poly.entity_id
_entity_poly.type
_entity_poly.pdbx_seq_one_letter_code
_entity_poly.pdbx_strand_id
1 'polypeptide(L)'
;MKHANKTLLTLALSAALFGCGGSDSGNSGQDGPQTPETYACNVSQSEHSNKLRIYQVMVESFVSGDPNIGHGTGYGTSHHNGDLQGIIDSLDYIKETGANAIWLTPIFHSIPVDGQDHWADRLDATGYFASDYFSIDHDSAIWTQPKS
;
A
#
# COMPACT_ATOMS: atom_id res chain seq x y z
N MET A 1 40.04 28.79 61.94
CA MET A 1 40.71 29.30 60.73
C MET A 1 40.16 28.57 59.51
N LYS A 2 39.62 29.35 58.56
CA LYS A 2 39.44 29.08 57.12
C LYS A 2 38.26 28.19 56.64
N HIS A 3 37.32 28.91 56.01
CA HIS A 3 36.35 28.60 54.94
C HIS A 3 36.81 27.51 53.93
N ALA A 4 35.97 26.87 53.11
CA ALA A 4 34.88 27.44 52.30
C ALA A 4 33.96 26.36 51.67
N ASN A 5 32.75 26.83 51.34
CA ASN A 5 31.69 26.22 50.55
C ASN A 5 32.16 25.60 49.23
N LYS A 6 31.57 24.45 48.86
CA LYS A 6 31.47 24.02 47.46
C LYS A 6 30.03 23.59 47.16
N THR A 7 29.23 24.61 46.83
CA THR A 7 27.93 24.48 46.19
C THR A 7 28.13 23.87 44.81
N LEU A 8 27.57 22.69 44.56
CA LEU A 8 27.50 22.11 43.22
C LEU A 8 26.28 22.74 42.52
N LEU A 9 26.53 23.48 41.44
CA LEU A 9 25.52 24.17 40.64
C LEU A 9 24.96 23.17 39.63
N THR A 10 23.81 22.55 39.93
CA THR A 10 23.05 21.74 38.97
C THR A 10 22.19 22.66 38.10
N LEU A 11 22.60 22.88 36.85
CA LEU A 11 21.79 23.58 35.85
C LEU A 11 20.75 22.60 35.29
N ALA A 12 19.58 22.53 35.93
CA ALA A 12 18.40 21.87 35.36
C ALA A 12 17.70 22.86 34.43
N LEU A 13 17.86 22.67 33.12
CA LEU A 13 17.14 23.41 32.10
C LEU A 13 15.73 22.80 31.94
N SER A 14 14.84 23.10 32.90
CA SER A 14 13.42 22.79 32.81
C SER A 14 12.70 23.91 32.06
N ALA A 15 12.61 23.79 30.73
CA ALA A 15 11.66 24.58 29.97
C ALA A 15 10.26 24.00 30.18
N ALA A 16 9.53 24.58 31.13
CA ALA A 16 8.10 24.37 31.28
C ALA A 16 7.37 25.07 30.13
N LEU A 17 6.82 24.29 29.20
CA LEU A 17 5.67 24.73 28.41
C LEU A 17 4.42 24.17 29.08
N PHE A 18 3.81 25.01 29.92
CA PHE A 18 2.43 24.87 30.32
C PHE A 18 1.55 25.04 29.08
N GLY A 19 0.72 24.05 28.79
CA GLY A 19 -0.19 24.07 27.64
C GLY A 19 -1.24 22.97 27.70
N CYS A 20 -1.89 22.78 28.85
CA CYS A 20 -3.17 22.08 28.94
C CYS A 20 -3.99 22.75 30.04
N GLY A 21 -4.84 23.69 29.63
CA GLY A 21 -5.78 24.39 30.50
C GLY A 21 -7.03 24.76 29.71
N GLY A 22 -8.01 23.86 29.74
CA GLY A 22 -9.47 24.08 29.72
C GLY A 22 -10.12 24.84 28.57
N SER A 23 -11.12 24.21 27.94
CA SER A 23 -12.46 24.78 27.78
C SER A 23 -13.49 23.66 27.82
N ASP A 24 -14.20 23.58 28.94
CA ASP A 24 -15.53 22.98 29.03
C ASP A 24 -16.50 23.96 28.36
N SER A 25 -17.43 23.46 27.55
CA SER A 25 -18.54 24.24 27.00
C SER A 25 -19.70 23.31 26.73
N GLY A 26 -20.44 23.00 27.80
CA GLY A 26 -21.83 22.66 27.67
C GLY A 26 -22.62 23.84 27.10
N ASN A 27 -23.44 23.52 26.09
CA ASN A 27 -24.79 24.02 25.81
C ASN A 27 -25.04 24.72 24.47
N SER A 28 -26.26 24.42 24.00
CA SER A 28 -27.18 25.19 23.16
C SER A 28 -26.92 25.26 21.66
N GLY A 29 -27.96 24.84 20.93
CA GLY A 29 -28.05 24.82 19.48
C GLY A 29 -27.54 26.07 18.79
N GLN A 30 -26.80 25.83 17.71
CA GLN A 30 -26.75 26.71 16.57
C GLN A 30 -26.95 25.88 15.31
N ASP A 31 -28.16 25.98 14.78
CA ASP A 31 -28.53 25.57 13.43
C ASP A 31 -27.90 26.58 12.47
N GLY A 32 -26.70 26.26 11.98
CA GLY A 32 -26.00 26.98 10.92
C GLY A 32 -25.74 26.02 9.75
N PRO A 33 -25.76 26.47 8.49
CA PRO A 33 -25.72 25.57 7.32
C PRO A 33 -24.49 24.66 7.39
N GLN A 34 -24.72 23.37 7.69
CA GLN A 34 -23.67 22.35 7.72
C GLN A 34 -23.24 22.10 6.27
N THR A 35 -22.17 22.75 5.82
CA THR A 35 -21.45 22.30 4.62
C THR A 35 -20.92 20.90 4.94
N PRO A 36 -21.25 19.86 4.16
CA PRO A 36 -20.73 18.53 4.44
C PRO A 36 -19.21 18.58 4.35
N GLU A 37 -18.54 18.19 5.43
CA GLU A 37 -17.10 17.89 5.53
C GLU A 37 -16.76 16.76 4.55
N THR A 38 -16.82 17.04 3.25
CA THR A 38 -16.82 16.04 2.17
C THR A 38 -15.45 15.36 2.01
N TYR A 39 -14.42 15.91 2.66
CA TYR A 39 -13.04 15.44 2.60
C TYR A 39 -12.44 15.12 3.98
N ALA A 40 -13.24 15.09 5.04
CA ALA A 40 -12.73 14.73 6.36
C ALA A 40 -12.28 13.26 6.37
N CYS A 41 -11.09 13.01 6.92
CA CYS A 41 -10.59 11.66 7.12
C CYS A 41 -11.53 10.88 8.04
N ASN A 42 -11.90 9.67 7.64
CA ASN A 42 -12.57 8.75 8.56
C ASN A 42 -11.55 8.31 9.62
N VAL A 43 -11.70 8.84 10.84
CA VAL A 43 -10.77 8.63 11.97
C VAL A 43 -10.57 7.14 12.27
N SER A 44 -11.65 6.35 12.24
CA SER A 44 -11.56 4.90 12.47
C SER A 44 -10.76 4.17 11.37
N GLN A 45 -10.87 4.61 10.12
CA GLN A 45 -10.06 4.07 9.03
C GLN A 45 -8.60 4.50 9.15
N SER A 46 -8.32 5.74 9.55
CA SER A 46 -6.95 6.20 9.78
C SER A 46 -6.24 5.37 10.86
N GLU A 47 -6.91 5.04 11.96
CA GLU A 47 -6.36 4.17 13.01
C GLU A 47 -6.08 2.74 12.51
N HIS A 48 -6.91 2.23 11.59
CA HIS A 48 -6.69 0.92 10.98
C HIS A 48 -5.51 0.97 9.99
N SER A 49 -5.44 1.98 9.14
CA SER A 49 -4.36 2.19 8.16
C SER A 49 -2.99 2.30 8.83
N ASN A 50 -2.91 2.95 9.99
CA ASN A 50 -1.66 3.07 10.78
C ASN A 50 -1.09 1.72 11.26
N LYS A 51 -1.90 0.64 11.23
CA LYS A 51 -1.49 -0.71 11.65
C LYS A 51 -1.12 -1.60 10.46
N LEU A 52 -1.22 -1.11 9.23
CA LEU A 52 -0.88 -1.86 8.03
C LEU A 52 0.64 -2.01 7.88
N ARG A 53 1.07 -3.22 7.58
CA ARG A 53 2.42 -3.60 7.14
C ARG A 53 2.22 -4.28 5.79
N ILE A 54 2.40 -3.49 4.74
CA ILE A 54 2.03 -3.85 3.38
C ILE A 54 3.23 -4.49 2.69
N TYR A 55 3.02 -5.66 2.09
CA TYR A 55 3.98 -6.29 1.17
C TYR A 55 3.57 -5.95 -0.27
N GLN A 56 4.39 -5.17 -0.97
CA GLN A 56 4.13 -4.80 -2.36
C GLN A 56 4.66 -5.90 -3.30
N VAL A 57 3.84 -6.31 -4.25
CA VAL A 57 4.19 -7.32 -5.26
C VAL A 57 3.97 -6.77 -6.66
N MET A 58 5.04 -6.78 -7.46
CA MET A 58 4.98 -6.62 -8.91
C MET A 58 4.72 -7.99 -9.53
N VAL A 59 3.45 -8.26 -9.85
CA VAL A 59 2.90 -9.60 -10.15
C VAL A 59 3.75 -10.35 -11.16
N GLU A 60 3.88 -9.79 -12.36
CA GLU A 60 4.66 -10.27 -13.50
C GLU A 60 6.11 -10.73 -13.18
N SER A 61 6.72 -10.13 -12.16
CA SER A 61 8.13 -10.35 -11.82
C SER A 61 8.37 -11.24 -10.60
N PHE A 62 7.30 -11.65 -9.90
CA PHE A 62 7.40 -12.21 -8.56
C PHE A 62 7.65 -13.72 -8.53
N VAL A 63 6.60 -14.53 -8.73
CA VAL A 63 6.67 -16.00 -8.71
C VAL A 63 5.77 -16.52 -9.82
N SER A 64 6.32 -17.39 -10.66
CA SER A 64 5.57 -18.16 -11.67
C SER A 64 5.02 -19.42 -11.02
N GLY A 65 3.71 -19.48 -10.81
CA GLY A 65 3.01 -20.60 -10.18
C GLY A 65 2.34 -21.53 -11.20
N ASP A 66 1.94 -21.02 -12.37
CA ASP A 66 1.41 -21.81 -13.48
C ASP A 66 2.32 -21.70 -14.72
N PRO A 67 3.01 -22.79 -15.12
CA PRO A 67 3.93 -22.77 -16.25
C PRO A 67 3.25 -22.62 -17.62
N ASN A 68 1.91 -22.62 -17.69
CA ASN A 68 1.16 -22.52 -18.94
C ASN A 68 0.75 -21.08 -19.30
N ILE A 69 1.01 -20.11 -18.42
CA ILE A 69 0.67 -18.69 -18.59
C ILE A 69 1.88 -17.80 -18.25
N GLY A 70 1.78 -16.52 -18.59
CA GLY A 70 2.79 -15.50 -18.31
C GLY A 70 3.07 -14.63 -19.53
N HIS A 71 3.45 -13.37 -19.29
CA HIS A 71 3.68 -12.42 -20.38
C HIS A 71 4.94 -12.72 -21.21
N GLY A 72 5.92 -13.41 -20.63
CA GLY A 72 7.20 -13.78 -21.25
C GLY A 72 8.15 -12.61 -21.53
N THR A 73 7.69 -11.37 -21.40
CA THR A 73 8.46 -10.14 -21.62
C THR A 73 7.97 -9.03 -20.71
N GLY A 74 8.86 -8.13 -20.31
CA GLY A 74 8.50 -6.97 -19.51
C GLY A 74 9.64 -5.97 -19.38
N TYR A 75 9.42 -4.99 -18.50
CA TYR A 75 10.47 -4.06 -18.09
C TYR A 75 11.15 -4.58 -16.82
N GLY A 76 12.36 -5.12 -16.98
CA GLY A 76 13.15 -5.66 -15.89
C GLY A 76 14.08 -6.78 -16.34
N THR A 77 14.64 -7.49 -15.38
CA THR A 77 15.49 -8.68 -15.59
C THR A 77 14.88 -9.93 -14.97
N SER A 78 13.58 -9.91 -14.66
CA SER A 78 12.85 -11.04 -14.09
C SER A 78 12.56 -12.12 -15.13
N HIS A 79 11.92 -13.21 -14.69
CA HIS A 79 11.46 -14.27 -15.60
C HIS A 79 10.23 -13.87 -16.43
N HIS A 80 9.52 -12.81 -16.05
CA HIS A 80 8.40 -12.26 -16.81
C HIS A 80 7.17 -13.18 -16.96
N ASN A 81 6.94 -14.02 -15.95
CA ASN A 81 5.89 -15.04 -15.99
C ASN A 81 5.23 -15.17 -14.61
N GLY A 82 5.20 -14.08 -13.85
CA GLY A 82 4.62 -14.10 -12.52
C GLY A 82 3.11 -14.01 -12.58
N ASP A 83 2.43 -14.76 -11.72
CA ASP A 83 0.98 -14.94 -11.79
C ASP A 83 0.34 -14.97 -10.39
N LEU A 84 -1.00 -14.97 -10.35
CA LEU A 84 -1.75 -15.03 -9.09
C LEU A 84 -1.56 -16.37 -8.35
N GLN A 85 -1.26 -17.47 -9.05
CA GLN A 85 -1.00 -18.76 -8.39
C GLN A 85 0.31 -18.69 -7.60
N GLY A 86 1.37 -18.12 -8.17
CA GLY A 86 2.65 -17.92 -7.48
C GLY A 86 2.54 -17.01 -6.26
N ILE A 87 1.65 -16.02 -6.29
CA ILE A 87 1.32 -15.20 -5.12
C ILE A 87 0.60 -16.02 -4.06
N ILE A 88 -0.39 -16.84 -4.44
CA ILE A 88 -1.11 -17.74 -3.52
C ILE A 88 -0.13 -18.69 -2.83
N ASP A 89 0.78 -19.28 -3.61
CA ASP A 89 1.80 -20.21 -3.11
C ASP A 89 2.80 -19.53 -2.15
N SER A 90 2.92 -18.20 -2.22
CA SER A 90 3.82 -17.39 -1.40
C SER A 90 3.15 -16.75 -0.17
N LEU A 91 1.85 -16.95 0.06
CA LEU A 91 1.12 -16.28 1.14
C LEU A 91 1.66 -16.62 2.54
N ASP A 92 2.09 -17.87 2.76
CA ASP A 92 2.68 -18.28 4.03
C ASP A 92 4.00 -17.54 4.29
N TYR A 93 4.86 -17.45 3.27
CA TYR A 93 6.10 -16.67 3.34
C TYR A 93 5.82 -15.18 3.63
N ILE A 94 4.88 -14.56 2.91
CA ILE A 94 4.53 -13.14 3.11
C ILE A 94 4.05 -12.91 4.54
N LYS A 95 3.23 -13.84 5.08
CA LYS A 95 2.76 -13.78 6.46
C LYS A 95 3.90 -13.92 7.48
N GLU A 96 4.87 -14.79 7.22
CA GLU A 96 6.06 -14.97 8.07
C GLU A 96 6.95 -13.72 8.15
N THR A 97 6.96 -12.88 7.11
CA THR A 97 7.63 -11.56 7.18
C THR A 97 6.98 -10.60 8.19
N GLY A 98 5.78 -10.93 8.67
CA GLY A 98 4.97 -10.11 9.56
C GLY A 98 4.03 -9.15 8.82
N ALA A 99 4.00 -9.15 7.49
CA ALA A 99 3.04 -8.39 6.71
C ALA A 99 1.59 -8.83 7.04
N ASN A 100 0.66 -7.88 7.00
CA ASN A 100 -0.78 -8.13 7.24
C ASN A 100 -1.67 -7.62 6.10
N ALA A 101 -1.08 -7.10 5.04
CA ALA A 101 -1.75 -6.70 3.82
C ALA A 101 -0.80 -6.89 2.63
N ILE A 102 -1.38 -7.14 1.46
CA ILE A 102 -0.67 -7.24 0.20
C ILE A 102 -1.15 -6.12 -0.72
N TRP A 103 -0.21 -5.49 -1.43
CA TRP A 103 -0.51 -4.55 -2.50
C TRP A 103 0.02 -5.12 -3.81
N LEU A 104 -0.90 -5.51 -4.69
CA LEU A 104 -0.58 -5.98 -6.03
C LEU A 104 -0.51 -4.81 -7.00
N THR A 105 0.43 -4.88 -7.95
CA THR A 105 0.32 -4.10 -9.18
C THR A 105 -0.95 -4.49 -9.94
N PRO A 106 -1.46 -3.65 -10.86
CA PRO A 106 -2.71 -3.92 -11.53
C PRO A 106 -2.70 -5.29 -12.21
N ILE A 107 -3.78 -6.06 -12.04
CA ILE A 107 -3.98 -7.40 -12.61
C ILE A 107 -5.09 -7.40 -13.67
N PHE A 108 -5.48 -6.22 -14.12
CA PHE A 108 -6.57 -6.02 -15.07
C PHE A 108 -6.10 -6.29 -16.49
N HIS A 109 -7.01 -6.71 -17.34
CA HIS A 109 -6.71 -7.17 -18.69
C HIS A 109 -6.15 -6.03 -19.56
N SER A 110 -4.89 -6.19 -19.98
CA SER A 110 -4.25 -5.34 -20.99
C SER A 110 -4.37 -6.06 -22.33
N ILE A 111 -5.25 -5.58 -23.22
CA ILE A 111 -5.57 -6.28 -24.46
C ILE A 111 -4.50 -5.93 -25.50
N PRO A 112 -3.70 -6.90 -25.99
CA PRO A 112 -2.73 -6.64 -27.04
C PRO A 112 -3.42 -6.19 -28.32
N VAL A 113 -2.93 -5.11 -28.92
CA VAL A 113 -3.41 -4.58 -30.19
C VAL A 113 -2.65 -5.23 -31.34
N ASP A 114 -3.37 -5.65 -32.37
CA ASP A 114 -2.77 -6.21 -33.59
C ASP A 114 -1.73 -5.26 -34.19
N GLY A 115 -0.48 -5.74 -34.29
CA GLY A 115 0.63 -4.98 -34.86
C GLY A 115 1.31 -4.01 -33.89
N GLN A 116 1.01 -4.09 -32.58
CA GLN A 116 1.76 -3.34 -31.57
C GLN A 116 3.23 -3.76 -31.53
N ASP A 117 4.09 -2.84 -31.09
CA ASP A 117 5.51 -3.14 -30.96
C ASP A 117 5.82 -3.87 -29.66
N HIS A 118 7.01 -4.47 -29.59
CA HIS A 118 7.49 -5.17 -28.40
C HIS A 118 7.65 -4.29 -27.15
N TRP A 119 7.53 -2.95 -27.26
CA TRP A 119 7.54 -2.06 -26.11
C TRP A 119 6.15 -1.95 -25.48
N ALA A 120 5.10 -2.03 -26.30
CA ALA A 120 3.72 -2.18 -25.86
C ALA A 120 3.50 -3.53 -25.18
N ASP A 121 4.03 -4.63 -25.72
CA ASP A 121 3.94 -5.96 -25.07
C ASP A 121 4.53 -5.93 -23.64
N ARG A 122 5.67 -5.25 -23.47
CA ARG A 122 6.31 -5.07 -22.15
C ARG A 122 5.51 -4.17 -21.23
N LEU A 123 4.73 -3.24 -21.78
CA LEU A 123 3.91 -2.31 -21.03
C LEU A 123 2.66 -3.01 -20.50
N ASP A 124 2.05 -3.89 -21.30
CA ASP A 124 0.92 -4.73 -20.93
C ASP A 124 1.28 -5.60 -19.71
N ALA A 125 2.48 -6.18 -19.71
CA ALA A 125 3.02 -6.96 -18.58
C ALA A 125 3.13 -6.17 -17.25
N THR A 126 3.09 -4.83 -17.30
CA THR A 126 3.10 -4.01 -16.07
C THR A 126 1.72 -3.82 -15.46
N GLY A 127 0.65 -4.04 -16.23
CA GLY A 127 -0.75 -3.82 -15.86
C GLY A 127 -1.19 -2.36 -15.77
N TYR A 128 -0.28 -1.38 -15.82
CA TYR A 128 -0.64 0.03 -15.62
C TYR A 128 -1.45 0.65 -16.78
N PHE A 129 -1.47 0.01 -17.94
CA PHE A 129 -2.20 0.45 -19.15
C PHE A 129 -3.31 -0.54 -19.53
N ALA A 130 -4.11 -0.93 -18.53
CA ALA A 130 -5.23 -1.85 -18.72
C ALA A 130 -6.26 -1.33 -19.72
N SER A 131 -6.80 -2.26 -20.51
CA SER A 131 -7.88 -1.99 -21.47
C SER A 131 -9.25 -2.32 -20.90
N ASP A 132 -9.36 -3.36 -20.07
CA ASP A 132 -10.57 -3.75 -19.37
C ASP A 132 -10.32 -3.91 -17.87
N TYR A 133 -10.84 -2.97 -17.08
CA TYR A 133 -10.73 -2.92 -15.62
C TYR A 133 -11.66 -3.90 -14.89
N PHE A 134 -12.56 -4.58 -15.61
CA PHE A 134 -13.52 -5.53 -15.03
C PHE A 134 -13.15 -6.98 -15.30
N SER A 135 -12.12 -7.21 -16.12
CA SER A 135 -11.56 -8.53 -16.42
C SER A 135 -10.14 -8.65 -15.89
N ILE A 136 -9.76 -9.86 -15.47
CA ILE A 136 -8.38 -10.17 -15.05
C ILE A 136 -7.58 -10.50 -16.31
N ASP A 137 -6.32 -10.04 -16.36
CA ASP A 137 -5.39 -10.40 -17.42
C ASP A 137 -5.15 -11.92 -17.44
N HIS A 138 -5.31 -12.55 -18.61
CA HIS A 138 -5.12 -14.00 -18.76
C HIS A 138 -3.73 -14.45 -18.32
N ASP A 139 -2.70 -13.64 -18.56
CA ASP A 139 -1.31 -14.01 -18.29
C ASP A 139 -0.94 -13.85 -16.81
N SER A 140 -1.78 -13.15 -16.04
CA SER A 140 -1.69 -13.04 -14.58
C SER A 140 -2.74 -13.88 -13.85
N ALA A 141 -3.76 -14.40 -14.53
CA ALA A 141 -4.93 -15.03 -13.93
C ALA A 141 -4.65 -16.42 -13.32
N ILE A 142 -5.61 -16.91 -12.54
CA ILE A 142 -5.69 -18.33 -12.19
C ILE A 142 -6.47 -19.03 -13.31
N TRP A 143 -5.98 -20.18 -13.79
CA TRP A 143 -6.55 -20.97 -14.90
C TRP A 143 -8.08 -21.21 -14.82
N THR A 144 -8.68 -21.06 -13.64
CA THR A 144 -10.12 -21.25 -13.41
C THR A 144 -11.02 -20.15 -14.00
N GLN A 145 -10.49 -19.07 -14.58
CA GLN A 145 -11.34 -18.07 -15.23
C GLN A 145 -11.79 -18.55 -16.63
N PRO A 146 -13.10 -18.64 -16.90
CA PRO A 146 -13.59 -19.02 -18.22
C PRO A 146 -13.17 -17.97 -19.26
N LYS A 147 -12.60 -18.43 -20.38
CA LYS A 147 -12.33 -17.57 -21.54
C LYS A 147 -13.68 -17.06 -22.08
N SER A 148 -13.95 -15.75 -21.91
CA SER A 148 -15.11 -15.08 -22.49
C SER A 148 -14.88 -14.76 -23.95
#